data_AF-A0A9D6QCT4-F1
#
_entry.id   AF-A0A9D6QCT4-F1
#
_cell.length_a   1.000
_cell.length_b   1.000
_cell.length_c   1.000
_cell.angle_alpha   90.00
_cell.angle_beta   90.00
_cell.angle_gamma   90.00
#
_symmetry.space_group_name_H-M   'P 1'
#
loop_
_entity.id
_entity.type
_entity.pdbx_description
1 polymer ?
#
loop_
_entity_poly.entity_id
_entity_poly.type
_entity_poly.pdbx_seq_one_letter_code
_entity_poly.pdbx_strand_id
1 'polypeptide(L)'
;MLGRRQYGQGMAAGKETKSVRRAGARAVSIEPNAKIANALAESSWAEADEALAEALVEFAALKRALGDEPGRRASDALDMLAQALSRAKRRRGLSLFGEIGEESPFDEHMHELSGAPGAERVRIVREGAMRGREVLIRAVVAPARRAAKKRAPR
;
A
#
# COMPACT_ATOMS: atom_id res chain seq x y z
N MET A 1 -59.60 41.58 -46.86
CA MET A 1 -60.76 41.03 -47.61
C MET A 1 -60.42 39.64 -48.09
N LEU A 2 -61.42 38.76 -48.01
CA LEU A 2 -61.39 37.31 -48.18
C LEU A 2 -60.81 36.82 -49.51
N GLY A 3 -60.19 35.64 -49.45
CA GLY A 3 -60.41 34.61 -50.46
C GLY A 3 -59.13 34.01 -51.06
N ARG A 4 -58.85 32.74 -50.72
CA ARG A 4 -59.06 31.62 -51.65
C ARG A 4 -58.53 30.29 -51.10
N ARG A 5 -59.45 29.31 -51.12
CA ARG A 5 -59.30 27.90 -51.51
C ARG A 5 -58.51 26.95 -50.58
N GLN A 6 -59.28 26.26 -49.74
CA GLN A 6 -59.12 24.83 -49.51
C GLN A 6 -59.54 24.04 -50.78
N TYR A 7 -58.89 22.90 -51.00
CA TYR A 7 -59.40 21.57 -51.38
C TYR A 7 -58.31 20.82 -52.16
N GLY A 8 -57.94 19.65 -51.65
CA GLY A 8 -56.93 18.79 -52.28
C GLY A 8 -56.57 17.59 -51.43
N GLN A 9 -57.59 16.88 -50.96
CA GLN A 9 -57.52 15.60 -50.25
C GLN A 9 -56.95 14.53 -51.20
N GLY A 10 -55.71 14.10 -50.96
CA GLY A 10 -55.08 12.97 -51.62
C GLY A 10 -54.86 11.84 -50.62
N MET A 11 -55.80 10.89 -50.58
CA MET A 11 -55.61 9.59 -49.94
C MET A 11 -54.95 8.62 -50.95
N ALA A 12 -53.85 7.99 -50.56
CA ALA A 12 -53.42 6.66 -51.02
C ALA A 12 -52.31 6.18 -50.06
N ALA A 13 -52.64 5.35 -49.06
CA ALA A 13 -52.53 3.89 -49.14
C ALA A 13 -51.09 3.39 -49.27
N GLY A 14 -50.50 2.88 -48.17
CA GLY A 14 -49.15 2.34 -48.23
C GLY A 14 -48.57 1.76 -46.93
N LYS A 15 -49.15 0.64 -46.47
CA LYS A 15 -48.48 -0.50 -45.81
C LYS A 15 -47.84 -0.34 -44.42
N GLU A 16 -48.43 -1.05 -43.47
CA GLU A 16 -47.76 -1.64 -42.31
C GLU A 16 -46.52 -2.47 -42.73
N THR A 17 -45.40 -2.29 -42.04
CA THR A 17 -44.44 -3.39 -41.81
C THR A 17 -43.84 -3.33 -40.40
N LYS A 18 -44.35 -4.23 -39.56
CA LYS A 18 -43.60 -5.19 -38.73
C LYS A 18 -42.28 -4.72 -38.12
N SER A 19 -42.34 -4.63 -36.79
CA SER A 19 -41.35 -5.12 -35.81
C SER A 19 -40.09 -5.79 -36.39
N VAL A 20 -38.92 -5.21 -36.09
CA VAL A 20 -37.68 -5.97 -35.95
C VAL A 20 -37.08 -5.64 -34.60
N ARG A 21 -37.34 -6.52 -33.63
CA ARG A 21 -36.52 -6.67 -32.42
C ARG A 21 -35.09 -6.93 -32.89
N ARG A 22 -34.19 -5.96 -32.76
CA ARG A 22 -32.74 -6.23 -32.79
C ARG A 22 -32.33 -6.78 -31.43
N ALA A 23 -32.64 -8.05 -31.22
CA ALA A 23 -31.78 -8.92 -30.44
C ALA A 23 -30.49 -9.10 -31.24
N GLY A 24 -29.34 -9.03 -30.57
CA GLY A 24 -28.06 -9.42 -31.17
C GLY A 24 -27.02 -8.32 -31.24
N ALA A 25 -26.72 -7.68 -30.12
CA ALA A 25 -25.32 -7.46 -29.77
C ALA A 25 -25.13 -8.13 -28.42
N ARG A 26 -24.87 -9.44 -28.43
CA ARG A 26 -24.22 -10.10 -27.29
C ARG A 26 -22.99 -9.24 -27.02
N ALA A 27 -22.95 -8.62 -25.84
CA ALA A 27 -21.75 -8.05 -25.30
C ALA A 27 -20.67 -9.13 -25.40
N VAL A 28 -19.81 -9.01 -26.41
CA VAL A 28 -18.63 -9.83 -26.52
C VAL A 28 -17.83 -9.48 -25.28
N SER A 29 -17.69 -10.47 -24.39
CA SER A 29 -17.00 -10.34 -23.11
C SER A 29 -15.55 -9.97 -23.35
N ILE A 30 -15.25 -8.66 -23.36
CA ILE A 30 -13.88 -8.10 -23.27
C ILE A 30 -13.36 -8.22 -21.81
N GLU A 31 -14.22 -8.63 -20.88
CA GLU A 31 -13.94 -8.63 -19.44
C GLU A 31 -12.83 -9.55 -18.91
N PRO A 32 -12.53 -10.76 -19.43
CA PRO A 32 -11.58 -11.64 -18.76
C PRO A 32 -10.14 -11.12 -18.83
N ASN A 33 -9.73 -10.55 -19.97
CA ASN A 33 -8.37 -10.01 -20.11
C ASN A 33 -8.16 -8.71 -19.31
N ALA A 34 -9.19 -7.87 -19.21
CA ALA A 34 -9.13 -6.66 -18.39
C ALA A 34 -9.05 -6.99 -16.89
N LYS A 35 -9.78 -8.02 -16.43
CA LYS A 35 -9.72 -8.49 -15.04
C LYS A 35 -8.35 -9.05 -14.68
N ILE A 36 -7.76 -9.85 -15.58
CA ILE A 36 -6.40 -10.39 -15.38
C ILE A 36 -5.37 -9.26 -15.38
N ALA A 37 -5.45 -8.31 -16.32
CA ALA A 37 -4.53 -7.16 -16.38
C ALA A 37 -4.61 -6.30 -15.11
N ASN A 38 -5.82 -6.05 -14.60
CA ASN A 38 -6.01 -5.32 -13.36
C ASN A 38 -5.44 -6.09 -12.15
N ALA A 39 -5.70 -7.38 -12.05
CA ALA A 39 -5.16 -8.22 -10.97
C ALA A 39 -3.62 -8.27 -10.99
N LEU A 40 -3.02 -8.36 -12.17
CA LEU A 40 -1.56 -8.29 -12.33
C LEU A 40 -1.02 -6.92 -11.92
N ALA A 41 -1.67 -5.83 -12.34
CA ALA A 41 -1.28 -4.49 -11.95
C ALA A 41 -1.37 -4.30 -10.43
N GLU A 42 -2.44 -4.77 -9.79
CA GLU A 42 -2.60 -4.74 -8.34
C GLU A 42 -1.50 -5.54 -7.62
N SER A 43 -1.15 -6.74 -8.11
CA SER A 43 -0.03 -7.54 -7.58
C SER A 43 1.30 -6.79 -7.70
N SER A 44 1.61 -6.26 -8.87
CA SER A 44 2.86 -5.51 -9.10
C SER A 44 2.93 -4.26 -8.22
N TRP A 45 1.80 -3.61 -7.95
CA TRP A 45 1.76 -2.48 -7.03
C TRP A 45 1.93 -2.88 -5.56
N ALA A 46 1.40 -4.04 -5.15
CA ALA A 46 1.59 -4.58 -3.81
C ALA A 46 3.07 -4.92 -3.57
N GLU A 47 3.71 -5.63 -4.50
CA GLU A 47 5.13 -5.96 -4.45
C GLU A 47 6.01 -4.69 -4.39
N ALA A 48 5.66 -3.67 -5.18
CA ALA A 48 6.39 -2.40 -5.14
C ALA A 48 6.25 -1.67 -3.79
N ASP A 49 5.09 -1.77 -3.13
CA ASP A 49 4.86 -1.17 -1.82
C ASP A 49 5.60 -1.93 -0.71
N GLU A 50 5.69 -3.27 -0.81
CA GLU A 50 6.50 -4.11 0.07
C GLU A 50 7.99 -3.77 -0.07
N ALA A 51 8.52 -3.72 -1.29
CA ALA A 51 9.91 -3.33 -1.54
C ALA A 51 10.22 -1.89 -1.04
N LEU A 52 9.27 -0.96 -1.16
CA LEU A 52 9.41 0.38 -0.59
C LEU A 52 9.41 0.34 0.95
N ALA A 53 8.60 -0.52 1.56
CA ALA A 53 8.57 -0.71 3.00
C ALA A 53 9.90 -1.27 3.53
N GLU A 54 10.47 -2.27 2.85
CA GLU A 54 11.81 -2.80 3.15
C GLU A 54 12.88 -1.72 3.07
N ALA A 55 12.92 -0.98 1.95
CA ALA A 55 13.88 0.10 1.76
C ALA A 55 13.79 1.18 2.85
N LEU A 56 12.58 1.49 3.34
CA LEU A 56 12.38 2.43 4.45
C LEU A 56 12.97 1.90 5.77
N VAL A 57 12.75 0.62 6.07
CA VAL A 57 13.26 -0.03 7.28
C VAL A 57 14.80 -0.11 7.23
N GLU A 58 15.36 -0.52 6.10
CA GLU A 58 16.82 -0.59 5.91
C GLU A 58 17.47 0.79 5.99
N PHE A 59 16.86 1.79 5.36
CA PHE A 59 17.36 3.16 5.44
C PHE A 59 17.33 3.71 6.87
N ALA A 60 16.27 3.43 7.64
CA ALA A 60 16.20 3.82 9.04
C ALA A 60 17.31 3.15 9.87
N ALA A 61 17.56 1.86 9.65
CA ALA A 61 18.65 1.13 10.28
C ALA A 61 20.03 1.72 9.91
N LEU A 62 20.26 2.00 8.63
CA LEU A 62 21.48 2.63 8.13
C LEU A 62 21.73 3.99 8.78
N LYS A 63 20.71 4.85 8.81
CA LYS A 63 20.81 6.19 9.42
C LYS A 63 21.19 6.11 10.89
N ARG A 64 20.60 5.18 11.65
CA ARG A 64 20.96 4.97 13.06
C ARG A 64 22.39 4.41 13.22
N ALA A 65 22.82 3.49 12.36
CA ALA A 65 24.16 2.92 12.41
C ALA A 65 25.26 3.95 12.11
N LEU A 66 24.99 4.93 11.24
CA LEU A 66 25.92 6.00 10.90
C LEU A 66 26.02 7.10 11.98
N GLY A 67 25.01 7.23 12.85
CA GLY A 67 25.00 8.24 13.90
C GLY A 67 24.99 9.68 13.38
N ASP A 68 25.54 10.61 14.17
CA ASP A 68 25.45 12.06 13.92
C ASP A 68 26.58 12.63 13.02
N GLU A 69 27.65 11.87 12.74
CA GLU A 69 28.78 12.35 11.93
C GLU A 69 29.12 11.49 10.70
N PRO A 70 28.18 11.29 9.76
CA PRO A 70 28.59 10.95 8.40
C PRO A 70 29.40 12.12 7.81
N GLY A 71 30.51 11.84 7.12
CA GLY A 71 31.26 12.90 6.43
C GLY A 71 30.33 13.75 5.54
N ARG A 72 30.59 15.07 5.43
CA ARG A 72 29.65 16.07 4.86
C ARG A 72 28.92 15.64 3.58
N ARG A 73 29.63 15.06 2.60
CA ARG A 73 29.03 14.58 1.35
C ARG A 73 28.08 13.40 1.53
N ALA A 74 28.39 12.51 2.47
CA ALA A 74 27.51 11.40 2.82
C ALA A 74 26.26 11.91 3.54
N SER A 75 26.38 12.92 4.41
CA SER A 75 25.21 13.57 5.05
C SER A 75 24.24 14.14 4.02
N ASP A 76 24.74 14.96 3.07
CA ASP A 76 23.89 15.59 2.05
C ASP A 76 23.17 14.54 1.19
N ALA A 77 23.88 13.48 0.78
CA ALA A 77 23.29 12.39 -0.01
C ALA A 77 22.23 11.60 0.78
N LEU A 78 22.48 11.34 2.07
CA LEU A 78 21.53 10.65 2.96
C LEU A 78 20.29 11.50 3.21
N ASP A 79 20.43 12.81 3.36
CA ASP A 79 19.31 13.72 3.55
C ASP A 79 18.44 13.81 2.29
N MET A 80 19.05 13.88 1.10
CA MET A 80 18.32 13.81 -0.16
C MET A 80 17.54 12.49 -0.30
N LEU A 81 18.19 11.37 0.04
CA LEU A 81 17.55 10.06 0.03
C LEU A 81 16.40 10.00 1.05
N ALA A 82 16.61 10.46 2.28
CA ALA A 82 15.60 10.53 3.33
C ALA A 82 14.38 11.32 2.87
N GLN A 83 14.58 12.46 2.21
CA GLN A 83 13.50 13.27 1.67
C GLN A 83 12.72 12.56 0.57
N ALA A 84 13.43 11.90 -0.37
CA ALA A 84 12.80 11.15 -1.45
C ALA A 84 11.93 10.00 -0.90
N LEU A 85 12.50 9.21 0.00
CA LEU A 85 11.81 8.13 0.70
C LEU A 85 10.62 8.64 1.53
N SER A 86 10.77 9.78 2.22
CA SER A 86 9.67 10.39 2.99
C SER A 86 8.51 10.86 2.11
N ARG A 87 8.77 11.29 0.87
CA ARG A 87 7.72 11.64 -0.10
C ARG A 87 7.01 10.36 -0.59
N ALA A 88 7.77 9.33 -0.94
CA ALA A 88 7.22 8.04 -1.37
C ALA A 88 6.36 7.40 -0.27
N LYS A 89 6.91 7.31 0.95
CA LYS A 89 6.22 6.86 2.17
C LYS A 89 4.85 7.53 2.34
N ARG A 90 4.80 8.86 2.31
CA ARG A 90 3.56 9.63 2.46
C ARG A 90 2.56 9.36 1.34
N ARG A 91 3.01 9.30 0.09
CA ARG A 91 2.14 9.03 -1.06
C ARG A 91 1.50 7.65 -1.01
N ARG A 92 2.16 6.69 -0.36
CA ARG A 92 1.71 5.30 -0.23
C ARG A 92 1.06 4.98 1.11
N GLY A 93 0.93 5.97 2.01
CA GLY A 93 0.34 5.75 3.34
C GLY A 93 1.15 4.82 4.22
N LEU A 94 2.47 4.71 3.98
CA LEU A 94 3.37 3.88 4.76
C LEU A 94 3.77 4.59 6.06
N SER A 95 3.89 3.83 7.15
CA SER A 95 4.35 4.30 8.45
C SER A 95 5.32 3.27 9.05
N LEU A 96 6.30 3.77 9.79
CA LEU A 96 7.24 2.93 10.53
C LEU A 96 6.70 2.79 11.95
N PHE A 97 6.98 1.67 12.60
CA PHE A 97 6.55 1.40 13.98
C PHE A 97 7.58 0.58 14.77
N GLY A 98 7.48 0.69 16.09
CA GLY A 98 8.44 0.10 17.04
C GLY A 98 9.75 0.88 17.00
N GLU A 99 10.00 1.70 18.01
CA GLU A 99 11.26 2.44 18.07
C GLU A 99 12.40 1.50 18.46
N ILE A 100 13.53 1.52 17.73
CA ILE A 100 14.68 0.67 18.11
C ILE A 100 15.12 0.98 19.55
N GLY A 101 15.21 -0.07 20.37
CA GLY A 101 15.49 0.01 21.80
C GLY A 101 14.24 -0.01 22.69
N GLU A 102 13.05 0.27 22.14
CA GLU A 102 11.77 0.19 22.84
C GLU A 102 11.52 -1.24 23.31
N GLU A 103 10.97 -1.38 24.52
CA GLU A 103 10.54 -2.67 25.05
C GLU A 103 9.02 -2.76 25.07
N SER A 104 8.47 -3.80 24.45
CA SER A 104 7.04 -4.04 24.33
C SER A 104 6.70 -5.51 24.58
N PRO A 105 5.43 -5.84 24.88
CA PRO A 105 4.95 -7.22 24.84
C PRO A 105 5.16 -7.83 23.44
N PHE A 106 5.49 -9.12 23.38
CA PHE A 106 5.58 -9.81 22.09
C PHE A 106 4.19 -9.97 21.46
N ASP A 107 4.08 -9.60 20.18
CA ASP A 107 2.91 -9.80 19.33
C ASP A 107 3.38 -10.46 18.04
N GLU A 108 2.95 -11.69 17.78
CA GLU A 108 3.37 -12.46 16.60
C GLU A 108 2.94 -11.82 15.28
N HIS A 109 1.87 -11.02 15.25
CA HIS A 109 1.42 -10.32 14.06
C HIS A 109 2.34 -9.13 13.71
N MET A 110 2.88 -8.45 14.72
CA MET A 110 3.69 -7.23 14.55
C MET A 110 5.20 -7.48 14.63
N HIS A 111 5.61 -8.56 15.29
CA HIS A 111 7.01 -8.82 15.63
C HIS A 111 7.54 -10.11 14.99
N GLU A 112 8.79 -10.03 14.54
CA GLU A 112 9.61 -11.17 14.12
C GLU A 112 10.72 -11.39 15.15
N LEU A 113 10.77 -12.57 15.76
CA LEU A 113 11.69 -12.82 16.86
C LEU A 113 13.07 -13.25 16.34
N SER A 114 14.09 -12.46 16.67
CA SER A 114 15.50 -12.80 16.46
C SER A 114 16.01 -13.54 17.70
N GLY A 115 16.13 -14.86 17.60
CA GLY A 115 16.71 -15.71 18.66
C GLY A 115 15.72 -16.67 19.31
N ALA A 116 15.87 -16.89 20.63
CA ALA A 116 15.18 -17.97 21.33
C ALA A 116 13.67 -17.67 21.55
N PRO A 117 12.76 -18.62 21.23
CA PRO A 117 11.32 -18.45 21.36
C PRO A 117 10.86 -18.34 22.82
N GLY A 118 9.67 -17.76 23.03
CA GLY A 118 9.00 -17.73 24.35
C GLY A 118 9.26 -16.49 25.20
N ALA A 119 9.74 -15.39 24.61
CA ALA A 119 9.90 -14.13 25.33
C ALA A 119 8.56 -13.38 25.42
N GLU A 120 8.05 -13.18 26.64
CA GLU A 120 6.85 -12.35 26.88
C GLU A 120 7.11 -10.86 26.58
N ARG A 121 8.32 -10.40 26.87
CA ARG A 121 8.79 -9.04 26.60
C ARG A 121 9.95 -9.07 25.64
N VAL A 122 9.90 -8.18 24.66
CA VAL A 122 10.89 -8.08 23.61
C VAL A 122 11.34 -6.63 23.46
N ARG A 123 12.55 -6.46 22.95
CA ARG A 123 13.11 -5.17 22.59
C ARG A 123 13.17 -5.07 21.07
N ILE A 124 12.72 -3.96 20.50
CA ILE A 124 12.84 -3.70 19.08
C ILE A 124 14.32 -3.54 18.70
N VAL A 125 14.77 -4.34 17.75
CA VAL A 125 16.12 -4.29 17.14
C VAL A 125 16.06 -3.64 15.76
N ARG A 126 14.96 -3.82 15.05
CA ARG A 126 14.68 -3.19 13.75
C ARG A 126 13.21 -2.78 13.70
N GLU A 127 12.95 -1.56 13.23
CA GLU A 127 11.58 -1.04 13.06
C GLU A 127 10.80 -1.90 12.06
N GLY A 128 9.48 -1.93 12.21
CA GLY A 128 8.57 -2.50 11.23
C GLY A 128 7.95 -1.42 10.34
N ALA A 129 7.23 -1.84 9.30
CA ALA A 129 6.50 -0.96 8.39
C ALA A 129 5.06 -1.43 8.19
N MET A 130 4.12 -0.49 8.21
CA MET A 130 2.69 -0.75 8.02
C MET A 130 2.04 0.25 7.08
N ARG A 131 0.94 -0.16 6.46
CA ARG A 131 0.03 0.66 5.67
C ARG A 131 -1.35 0.66 6.31
N GLY A 132 -1.72 1.74 7.00
CA GLY A 132 -2.96 1.79 7.78
C GLY A 132 -2.93 0.76 8.92
N ARG A 133 -3.62 -0.38 8.76
CA ARG A 133 -3.66 -1.49 9.73
C ARG A 133 -2.91 -2.74 9.25
N GLU A 134 -2.46 -2.73 8.00
CA GLU A 134 -1.78 -3.86 7.37
C GLU A 134 -0.28 -3.78 7.68
N VAL A 135 0.26 -4.79 8.34
CA VAL A 135 1.71 -4.92 8.57
C VAL A 135 2.32 -5.48 7.29
N LEU A 136 3.20 -4.69 6.67
CA LEU A 136 3.95 -5.13 5.49
C LEU A 136 5.26 -5.79 5.92
N ILE A 137 5.98 -5.14 6.84
CA ILE A 137 7.24 -5.65 7.40
C ILE A 137 7.10 -5.69 8.92
N ARG A 138 7.30 -6.86 9.52
CA ARG A 138 7.30 -7.03 10.98
C ARG A 138 8.55 -6.38 11.58
N ALA A 139 8.40 -5.78 12.76
CA ALA A 139 9.54 -5.28 13.50
C ALA A 139 10.38 -6.46 14.00
N VAL A 140 11.69 -6.40 13.84
CA VAL A 140 12.57 -7.47 14.36
C VAL A 140 12.86 -7.18 15.82
N VAL A 141 12.67 -8.19 16.65
CA VAL A 141 12.76 -8.04 18.10
C VAL A 141 13.70 -9.08 18.70
N ALA A 142 14.31 -8.75 19.83
CA ALA A 142 15.09 -9.69 20.64
C ALA A 142 14.49 -9.79 22.05
N PRO A 143 14.66 -10.91 22.78
CA PRO A 143 14.19 -11.02 24.16
C PRO A 143 14.71 -9.88 25.04
N ALA A 144 13.81 -9.19 25.75
CA ALA A 144 14.21 -8.16 26.69
C ALA A 144 14.93 -8.83 27.88
N ARG A 145 16.17 -8.44 28.17
CA ARG A 145 16.92 -8.99 29.31
C ARG A 145 16.18 -8.64 30.61
N ARG A 146 15.86 -9.63 31.44
CA ARG A 146 15.39 -9.38 32.82
C ARG A 146 16.44 -8.54 33.54
N ALA A 147 16.03 -7.43 34.15
CA ALA A 147 16.90 -6.63 35.00
C ALA A 147 17.55 -7.55 36.04
N ALA A 148 18.87 -7.65 36.02
CA ALA A 148 19.61 -8.40 37.03
C ALA A 148 19.26 -7.78 38.39
N LYS A 149 18.56 -8.55 39.24
CA LYS A 149 18.20 -8.15 40.60
C LYS A 149 19.50 -7.73 41.29
N LYS A 150 19.69 -6.42 41.54
CA LYS A 150 20.84 -5.89 42.27
C LYS A 150 20.97 -6.71 43.55
N ARG A 151 22.00 -7.57 43.63
CA ARG A 151 22.39 -8.19 44.90
C ARG A 151 22.79 -7.04 45.81
N ALA A 152 22.00 -6.82 46.86
CA ALA A 152 22.35 -5.87 47.90
C ALA A 152 23.76 -6.24 48.43
N PRO A 153 24.66 -5.26 48.61
CA PRO A 153 25.90 -5.51 49.34
C PRO A 153 25.52 -6.01 50.73
N ARG A 154 26.08 -7.16 51.11
CA ARG A 154 26.01 -7.68 52.48
C ARG A 154 26.88 -6.83 53.39
#